data_AF-A0A7G4P251-F1
#
_entry.id   AF-A0A7G4P251-F1
#
_cell.length_a   1.000
_cell.length_b   1.000
_cell.length_c   1.000
_cell.angle_alpha   90.00
_cell.angle_beta   90.00
_cell.angle_gamma   90.00
#
_symmetry.space_group_name_H-M   'P 1'
#
loop_
_entity.id
_entity.type
_entity.pdbx_description
1 polymer ?
#
loop_
_entity_poly.entity_id
_entity_poly.type
_entity_poly.pdbx_seq_one_letter_code
_entity_poly.pdbx_strand_id
1 'polypeptide(L)'
;MQILNFNMMNFLTSIINSVNYWIERWVFSTNHKDIGTWYLILGVLMGLVGTSLSVLIRIELGSGGSLIGDSIFYNAIITAHGLIMIFFF
;
A
#
# COMPACT_ATOMS: atom_id res chain seq x y z
N MET A 1 -1.40 46.92 2.88
CA MET A 1 -0.37 45.87 3.03
C MET A 1 -0.66 44.89 4.17
N GLN A 2 -1.12 45.33 5.35
CA GLN A 2 -1.45 44.43 6.48
C GLN A 2 -2.67 43.51 6.25
N ILE A 3 -3.71 43.97 5.55
CA ILE A 3 -4.93 43.18 5.28
C ILE A 3 -4.66 42.00 4.33
N LEU A 4 -3.77 42.19 3.36
CA LEU A 4 -3.32 41.14 2.43
C LEU A 4 -2.56 40.03 3.18
N ASN A 5 -1.69 40.39 4.13
CA ASN A 5 -1.00 39.42 4.98
C ASN A 5 -1.94 38.68 5.94
N PHE A 6 -3.00 39.32 6.43
CA PHE A 6 -4.00 38.69 7.29
C PHE A 6 -4.84 37.64 6.56
N ASN A 7 -5.34 37.95 5.36
CA ASN A 7 -6.06 36.98 4.54
C ASN A 7 -5.17 35.83 4.08
N MET A 8 -3.90 36.10 3.77
CA MET A 8 -2.92 35.06 3.44
C MET A 8 -2.69 34.13 4.65
N MET A 9 -2.54 34.67 5.85
CA MET A 9 -2.34 33.86 7.07
C MET A 9 -3.55 32.98 7.39
N ASN A 10 -4.78 33.50 7.26
CA ASN A 10 -6.01 32.72 7.46
C ASN A 10 -6.22 31.65 6.39
N PHE A 11 -5.76 31.89 5.17
CA PHE A 11 -5.77 30.90 4.11
C PHE A 11 -4.78 29.76 4.39
N LEU A 12 -3.56 30.08 4.85
CA LEU A 12 -2.57 29.08 5.24
C LEU A 12 -3.05 28.23 6.41
N THR A 13 -3.66 28.84 7.44
CA THR A 13 -4.22 28.08 8.57
C THR A 13 -5.41 27.22 8.17
N SER A 14 -6.25 27.67 7.24
CA SER A 14 -7.34 26.86 6.66
C SER A 14 -6.80 25.60 5.97
N ILE A 15 -5.74 25.73 5.16
CA ILE A 15 -5.09 24.59 4.50
C ILE A 15 -4.56 23.62 5.56
N ILE A 16 -3.82 24.11 6.55
CA ILE A 16 -3.24 23.28 7.61
C ILE A 16 -4.34 22.53 8.37
N ASN A 17 -5.43 23.19 8.72
CA ASN A 17 -6.56 22.55 9.41
C ASN A 17 -7.22 21.48 8.54
N SER A 18 -7.43 21.74 7.24
CA SER A 18 -8.00 20.75 6.33
C SER A 18 -7.14 19.48 6.21
N VAL A 19 -5.82 19.64 6.20
CA VAL A 19 -4.87 18.53 6.19
C VAL A 19 -4.90 17.78 7.52
N ASN A 20 -4.96 18.48 8.65
CA ASN A 20 -5.04 17.86 9.97
C ASN A 20 -6.31 17.00 10.11
N TYR A 21 -7.47 17.52 9.68
CA TYR A 21 -8.71 16.75 9.68
C TYR A 21 -8.64 15.50 8.81
N TRP A 22 -7.97 15.58 7.66
CA TRP A 22 -7.77 14.41 6.80
C TRP A 22 -6.89 13.35 7.48
N ILE A 23 -5.80 13.77 8.12
CA ILE A 23 -4.89 12.86 8.86
C ILE A 23 -5.63 12.22 10.04
N GLU A 24 -6.38 13.00 10.83
CA GLU A 24 -7.16 12.46 11.95
C GLU A 24 -8.19 11.42 11.48
N ARG A 25 -8.87 11.68 10.36
CA ARG A 25 -9.91 10.81 9.82
C ARG A 25 -9.38 9.50 9.25
N TRP A 26 -8.20 9.51 8.65
CA TRP A 26 -7.69 8.36 7.91
C TRP A 26 -6.53 7.64 8.61
N VAL A 27 -5.66 8.36 9.31
CA VAL A 27 -4.48 7.78 10.00
C VAL A 27 -4.77 7.50 11.46
N PHE A 28 -5.50 8.40 12.16
CA PHE A 28 -5.77 8.28 13.61
C PHE A 28 -7.25 8.06 13.93
N SER A 29 -7.96 7.32 13.08
CA SER A 29 -9.38 7.02 13.32
C SER A 29 -9.55 5.87 14.31
N THR A 30 -10.47 6.03 15.25
CA THR A 30 -10.92 4.99 16.19
C THR A 30 -12.18 4.26 15.70
N ASN A 31 -12.74 4.68 14.56
CA ASN A 31 -13.96 4.12 14.01
C ASN A 31 -13.67 2.81 13.26
N HIS A 32 -14.25 1.71 13.74
CA HIS A 32 -14.07 0.37 13.17
C HIS A 32 -14.46 0.27 11.69
N LYS A 33 -15.36 1.13 11.19
CA LYS A 33 -15.75 1.15 9.77
C LYS A 33 -14.65 1.73 8.88
N ASP A 34 -14.00 2.80 9.34
CA ASP A 34 -12.92 3.45 8.59
C ASP A 34 -11.67 2.55 8.60
N ILE A 35 -11.37 1.94 9.75
CA ILE A 35 -10.29 0.95 9.89
C ILE A 35 -10.56 -0.26 8.99
N GLY A 36 -11.77 -0.84 9.02
CA GLY A 36 -12.12 -1.98 8.17
C GLY A 36 -11.98 -1.70 6.67
N THR A 37 -12.30 -0.48 6.25
CA THR A 37 -12.13 -0.06 4.84
C THR A 37 -10.65 -0.06 4.45
N TRP A 38 -9.76 0.41 5.33
CA TRP A 38 -8.31 0.35 5.10
C TRP A 38 -7.78 -1.08 4.97
N TYR A 39 -8.26 -2.00 5.82
CA TYR A 39 -7.87 -3.41 5.73
C TYR A 39 -8.31 -4.06 4.41
N LEU A 40 -9.51 -3.74 3.92
CA LEU A 40 -9.98 -4.25 2.62
C LEU A 40 -9.16 -3.72 1.45
N ILE A 41 -8.84 -2.41 1.46
CA ILE A 41 -7.99 -1.81 0.42
C ILE A 41 -6.60 -2.45 0.42
N LEU A 42 -6.00 -2.63 1.60
CA LEU A 42 -4.71 -3.32 1.73
C LEU A 42 -4.80 -4.79 1.27
N GLY A 43 -5.84 -5.52 1.66
CA GLY A 43 -6.03 -6.92 1.27
C GLY A 43 -6.14 -7.10 -0.25
N VAL A 44 -6.88 -6.22 -0.95
CA VAL A 44 -6.97 -6.27 -2.42
C VAL A 44 -5.61 -5.97 -3.07
N LEU A 45 -4.87 -4.99 -2.58
CA LEU A 45 -3.54 -4.65 -3.09
C LEU A 45 -2.53 -5.78 -2.86
N MET A 46 -2.51 -6.36 -1.66
CA MET A 46 -1.64 -7.48 -1.32
C MET A 46 -2.02 -8.74 -2.08
N GLY A 47 -3.32 -8.97 -2.32
CA GLY A 47 -3.81 -10.04 -3.18
C GLY A 47 -3.33 -9.91 -4.63
N LEU A 48 -3.35 -8.70 -5.21
CA LEU A 48 -2.81 -8.44 -6.54
C LEU A 48 -1.30 -8.72 -6.61
N VAL A 49 -0.54 -8.28 -5.61
CA VAL A 49 0.90 -8.58 -5.50
C VAL A 49 1.14 -10.09 -5.33
N GLY A 50 0.37 -10.77 -4.48
CA GLY A 50 0.45 -12.22 -4.31
C GLY A 50 0.20 -12.98 -5.61
N THR A 51 -0.83 -12.60 -6.37
CA THR A 51 -1.12 -13.21 -7.68
C THR A 51 -0.03 -12.97 -8.72
N SER A 52 0.60 -11.79 -8.76
CA SER A 52 1.68 -11.52 -9.71
C SER A 52 2.91 -12.38 -9.45
N LEU A 53 3.31 -12.55 -8.17
CA LEU A 53 4.38 -13.50 -7.80
C LEU A 53 4.01 -14.94 -8.16
N SER A 54 2.74 -15.33 -7.96
CA SER A 54 2.25 -16.68 -8.30
C SER A 54 2.34 -16.99 -9.79
N VAL A 55 2.07 -16.00 -10.65
CA VAL A 55 2.21 -16.13 -12.10
C VAL A 55 3.68 -16.22 -12.49
N LEU A 56 4.54 -15.42 -11.86
CA LEU A 56 5.99 -15.43 -12.12
C LEU A 56 6.61 -16.80 -11.81
N ILE A 57 6.27 -17.42 -10.66
CA ILE A 57 6.71 -18.79 -10.31
C ILE A 57 6.23 -19.81 -11.35
N ARG A 58 5.00 -19.67 -11.84
CA ARG A 58 4.43 -20.57 -12.86
C ARG A 58 5.09 -20.43 -14.23
N ILE A 59 5.48 -19.22 -14.60
CA ILE A 59 6.22 -18.97 -15.85
C ILE A 59 7.61 -19.62 -15.75
N GLU A 60 8.31 -19.46 -14.63
CA GLU A 60 9.64 -20.07 -14.42
C GLU A 60 9.58 -21.61 -14.48
N LEU A 61 8.54 -22.23 -13.93
CA LEU A 61 8.34 -23.68 -14.00
C LEU A 61 7.83 -24.18 -15.36
N GLY A 62 7.16 -23.30 -16.14
CA GLY A 62 6.53 -23.64 -17.42
C GLY A 62 7.47 -23.57 -18.62
N SER A 63 8.44 -22.65 -18.62
CA SER A 63 9.54 -22.68 -19.59
C SER A 63 10.62 -23.62 -19.07
N GLY A 64 10.94 -24.70 -19.80
CA GLY A 64 11.97 -25.69 -19.41
C GLY A 64 13.42 -25.17 -19.38
N GLY A 65 13.64 -23.87 -19.13
CA GLY A 65 14.91 -23.20 -18.91
C GLY A 65 14.72 -22.04 -17.94
N SER A 66 15.75 -21.64 -17.18
CA SER A 66 15.59 -20.59 -16.17
C SER A 66 15.53 -19.20 -16.82
N LEU A 67 14.40 -18.50 -16.69
CA LEU A 67 14.31 -17.10 -17.14
C LEU A 67 15.04 -16.17 -16.16
N ILE A 68 15.18 -16.59 -14.91
CA ILE A 68 15.80 -15.81 -13.82
C ILE A 68 17.26 -16.19 -13.60
N GLY A 69 17.68 -17.42 -13.94
CA GLY A 69 19.09 -17.83 -13.87
C GLY A 69 19.67 -18.10 -12.48
N ASP A 70 19.00 -17.64 -11.41
CA ASP A 70 19.51 -17.71 -10.04
C ASP A 70 18.52 -18.41 -9.08
N SER A 71 18.99 -19.51 -8.48
CA SER A 71 18.23 -20.34 -7.53
C SER A 71 17.99 -19.66 -6.18
N ILE A 72 18.85 -18.71 -5.78
CA ILE A 72 18.69 -17.95 -4.53
C ILE A 72 17.51 -16.99 -4.65
N PHE A 73 17.44 -16.27 -5.77
CA PHE A 73 16.36 -15.33 -6.03
C PHE A 73 15.00 -16.02 -6.18
N TYR A 74 14.96 -17.20 -6.83
CA TYR A 74 13.74 -18.01 -6.94
C TYR A 74 13.18 -18.41 -5.57
N ASN A 75 14.04 -18.88 -4.66
CA ASN A 75 13.63 -19.24 -3.30
C ASN A 75 13.15 -18.01 -2.51
N ALA A 76 13.76 -16.84 -2.70
CA ALA A 76 13.30 -15.59 -2.12
C ALA A 76 11.91 -15.18 -2.63
N ILE A 77 11.61 -15.38 -3.92
CA ILE A 77 10.29 -15.10 -4.49
C ILE A 77 9.22 -16.04 -3.92
N ILE A 78 9.47 -17.35 -3.84
CA ILE A 78 8.47 -18.30 -3.30
C ILE A 78 8.16 -18.00 -1.83
N THR A 79 9.19 -17.71 -1.05
CA THR A 79 9.03 -17.37 0.37
C THR A 79 8.28 -16.06 0.54
N ALA A 80 8.58 -15.03 -0.27
CA ALA A 80 7.82 -13.79 -0.31
C ALA A 80 6.36 -14.01 -0.73
N HIS A 81 6.10 -14.85 -1.74
CA HIS A 81 4.74 -15.20 -2.19
C HIS A 81 3.93 -15.85 -1.05
N GLY A 82 4.50 -16.85 -0.37
CA GLY A 82 3.83 -17.51 0.76
C GLY A 82 3.57 -16.57 1.94
N LEU A 83 4.53 -15.69 2.25
CA LEU A 83 4.39 -14.70 3.32
C LEU A 83 3.25 -13.71 3.04
N ILE A 84 3.16 -13.20 1.81
CA ILE A 84 2.10 -12.25 1.42
C ILE A 84 0.72 -12.93 1.47
N MET A 85 0.60 -14.16 0.95
CA MET A 85 -0.69 -14.87 0.88
C MET A 85 -1.24 -15.32 2.25
N ILE A 86 -0.38 -15.54 3.25
CA ILE A 86 -0.82 -16.01 4.58
C ILE A 86 -0.99 -14.84 5.57
N PHE A 87 -0.09 -13.85 5.54
CA PHE A 87 -0.08 -12.78 6.56
C PHE A 87 -0.78 -11.49 6.12
N PHE A 88 -0.87 -11.23 4.81
CA PHE A 88 -1.31 -9.94 4.30
C PHE A 88 -2.61 -10.00 3.46
N PHE A 89 -3.08 -11.20 3.10
CA PHE A 89 -4.35 -11.44 2.43
C PHE A 89 -5.35 -12.07 3.41
#